data_AF-A0A8J3PW33-F1
#
_entry.id   AF-A0A8J3PW33-F1
#
_cell.length_a   1.000
_cell.length_b   1.000
_cell.length_c   1.000
_cell.angle_alpha   90.00
_cell.angle_beta   90.00
_cell.angle_gamma   90.00
#
_symmetry.space_group_name_H-M   'P 1'
#
loop_
_entity.id
_entity.type
_entity.pdbx_description
1 polymer ?
#
loop_
_entity_poly.entity_id
_entity_poly.type
_entity_poly.pdbx_seq_one_letter_code
_entity_poly.pdbx_strand_id
1 'polypeptide(L)'
;MSDHDVREAARAELAGYWTWAARRPWLWLDPVIADLGLTSMARGRHTLANGELLSKTQAVEQADAPAWLIDQLRARRRGEDITSPRVRTALIAWRDARRTVARARLGLA
;
A
#
# COMPACT_ATOMS: atom_id res chain seq x y z
N MET A 1 17.83 -6.32 -15.47
CA MET A 1 17.19 -6.48 -14.16
C MET A 1 16.26 -7.66 -14.27
N SER A 2 16.43 -8.67 -13.42
CA SER A 2 15.64 -9.91 -13.44
C SER A 2 14.42 -9.81 -12.52
N ASP A 3 13.42 -10.67 -12.71
CA ASP A 3 12.25 -10.76 -11.83
C ASP A 3 12.63 -10.99 -10.36
N HIS A 4 13.75 -11.69 -10.12
CA HIS A 4 14.30 -11.88 -8.78
C HIS A 4 14.77 -10.55 -8.17
N ASP A 5 15.51 -9.73 -8.93
CA ASP A 5 15.95 -8.40 -8.46
C ASP A 5 14.75 -7.51 -8.12
N VAL A 6 13.68 -7.59 -8.91
CA VAL A 6 12.45 -6.81 -8.66
C VAL A 6 11.75 -7.30 -7.38
N ARG A 7 11.69 -8.61 -7.12
CA ARG A 7 11.14 -9.17 -5.88
C ARG A 7 11.97 -8.78 -4.65
N GLU A 8 13.30 -8.83 -4.74
CA GLU A 8 14.19 -8.40 -3.65
C GLU A 8 14.02 -6.91 -3.35
N ALA A 9 13.93 -6.07 -4.39
CA ALA A 9 13.69 -4.63 -4.22
C ALA A 9 12.35 -4.36 -3.52
N ALA A 10 11.27 -5.04 -3.92
CA ALA A 10 9.97 -4.92 -3.26
C ALA A 10 10.02 -5.39 -1.80
N ARG A 11 10.73 -6.49 -1.51
CA ARG A 11 10.91 -6.97 -0.15
C ARG A 11 11.67 -5.96 0.71
N ALA A 12 12.74 -5.37 0.18
CA ALA A 12 13.52 -4.36 0.88
C ALA A 12 12.69 -3.11 1.21
N GLU A 13 11.84 -2.64 0.29
CA GLU A 13 10.94 -1.52 0.54
C GLU A 13 9.95 -1.83 1.68
N LEU A 14 9.29 -3.00 1.63
CA LEU A 14 8.31 -3.42 2.62
C LEU A 14 8.95 -3.69 4.01
N ALA A 15 10.10 -4.37 4.03
CA ALA A 15 10.84 -4.68 5.25
C ALA A 15 11.59 -3.47 5.84
N GLY A 16 11.77 -2.40 5.05
CA GLY A 16 12.41 -1.16 5.45
C GLY A 16 11.41 -0.10 5.95
N TYR A 17 11.19 0.94 5.14
CA TYR A 17 10.39 2.11 5.50
C TYR A 17 8.99 1.71 6.00
N TRP A 18 8.31 0.81 5.30
CA TRP A 18 6.95 0.42 5.65
C TRP A 18 6.86 -0.34 6.97
N THR A 19 7.91 -1.08 7.35
CA THR A 19 8.02 -1.67 8.69
C THR A 19 8.09 -0.62 9.79
N TRP A 20 8.84 0.45 9.56
CA TRP A 20 8.90 1.58 10.47
C TRP A 20 7.55 2.31 10.55
N ALA A 21 6.89 2.54 9.41
CA ALA A 21 5.60 3.24 9.35
C ALA A 21 4.44 2.43 9.98
N ALA A 22 4.38 1.11 9.74
CA ALA A 22 3.34 0.22 10.26
C ALA A 22 3.37 0.07 11.79
N ARG A 23 4.49 0.41 12.44
CA ARG A 23 4.65 0.46 13.90
C ARG A 23 4.11 1.74 14.54
N ARG A 24 3.73 2.75 13.74
CA ARG A 24 3.29 4.07 14.21
C ARG A 24 1.88 4.39 13.70
N PRO A 25 0.83 3.93 14.39
CA PRO A 25 -0.55 4.06 13.91
C PRO A 25 -0.98 5.52 13.68
N TRP A 26 -0.43 6.49 14.41
CA TRP A 26 -0.75 7.91 14.23
C TRP A 26 -0.33 8.48 12.88
N LEU A 27 0.71 7.93 12.22
CA LEU A 27 1.12 8.37 10.88
C LEU A 27 0.01 8.16 9.84
N TRP A 28 -0.86 7.18 10.06
CA TRP A 28 -1.91 6.80 9.13
C TRP A 28 -3.12 7.73 9.16
N LEU A 29 -3.18 8.65 10.15
CA LEU A 29 -4.16 9.72 10.18
C LEU A 29 -3.87 10.80 9.12
N ASP A 30 -2.64 10.85 8.61
CA ASP A 30 -2.31 11.64 7.43
C ASP A 30 -2.89 10.94 6.17
N PRO A 31 -3.80 11.59 5.43
CA PRO A 31 -4.42 10.99 4.24
C PRO A 31 -3.38 10.66 3.15
N VAL A 32 -2.28 11.40 3.06
CA VAL A 32 -1.20 11.13 2.09
C VAL A 32 -0.51 9.82 2.43
N ILE A 33 -0.22 9.59 3.71
CA ILE A 33 0.39 8.33 4.18
C ILE A 33 -0.58 7.16 3.99
N ALA A 34 -1.87 7.35 4.27
CA ALA A 34 -2.87 6.30 4.08
C ALA A 34 -2.97 5.86 2.60
N ASP A 35 -3.04 6.83 1.68
CA ASP A 35 -3.13 6.55 0.24
C ASP A 35 -1.84 5.93 -0.31
N LEU A 36 -0.70 6.50 0.08
CA LEU A 36 0.61 5.96 -0.30
C LEU A 36 0.75 4.53 0.22
N GLY A 37 0.33 4.28 1.46
CA GLY A 37 0.35 2.95 2.06
C GLY A 37 -0.49 1.95 1.27
N LEU A 38 -1.75 2.26 1.00
CA LEU A 38 -2.65 1.36 0.26
C LEU A 38 -2.08 0.99 -1.13
N THR A 39 -1.57 1.97 -1.86
CA THR A 39 -1.01 1.74 -3.19
C THR A 39 0.35 1.03 -3.12
N SER A 40 1.24 1.37 -2.18
CA SER A 40 2.52 0.67 -1.99
C SER A 40 2.34 -0.78 -1.55
N MET A 41 1.37 -1.07 -0.68
CA MET A 41 1.09 -2.45 -0.28
C MET A 41 0.53 -3.28 -1.43
N ALA A 42 -0.38 -2.72 -2.24
CA ALA A 42 -0.88 -3.38 -3.45
C ALA A 42 0.25 -3.70 -4.44
N ARG A 43 1.12 -2.72 -4.70
CA ARG A 43 2.30 -2.90 -5.56
C ARG A 43 3.24 -3.95 -4.99
N GLY A 44 3.58 -3.84 -3.72
CA GLY A 44 4.50 -4.76 -3.04
C GLY A 44 4.01 -6.21 -3.10
N ARG A 45 2.73 -6.47 -2.78
CA ARG A 45 2.14 -7.81 -2.91
C ARG A 45 2.21 -8.34 -4.33
N HIS A 46 1.82 -7.54 -5.31
CA HIS A 46 1.83 -7.94 -6.71
C HIS A 46 3.24 -8.25 -7.21
N THR A 47 4.22 -7.40 -6.87
CA THR A 47 5.62 -7.62 -7.24
C THR A 47 6.19 -8.85 -6.57
N LEU A 48 5.90 -9.08 -5.29
CA LEU A 48 6.34 -10.30 -4.60
C LEU A 48 5.76 -11.57 -5.21
N ALA A 49 4.51 -11.53 -5.71
CA ALA A 49 3.84 -12.67 -6.33
C ALA A 49 4.31 -12.92 -7.77
N ASN A 50 4.38 -11.87 -8.60
CA ASN A 50 4.54 -11.99 -10.05
C ASN A 50 5.94 -11.61 -10.56
N GLY A 51 6.72 -10.84 -9.80
CA GLY A 51 8.02 -10.31 -10.27
C GLY A 51 7.91 -9.04 -11.10
N GLU A 52 6.71 -8.47 -11.22
CA GLU A 52 6.44 -7.29 -12.04
C GLU A 52 5.95 -6.10 -11.20
N LEU A 53 6.16 -4.87 -11.69
CA LEU A 53 5.70 -3.66 -11.05
C LEU A 53 4.33 -3.26 -11.59
N LEU A 54 3.33 -3.11 -10.71
CA LEU A 54 2.09 -2.47 -11.09
C LEU A 54 2.31 -1.01 -11.43
N SER A 55 1.62 -0.57 -12.49
CA SER A 55 1.44 0.86 -12.73
C SER A 55 0.71 1.50 -11.56
N LYS A 56 0.90 2.82 -11.41
CA LYS A 56 0.20 3.57 -10.37
C LYS A 56 -1.33 3.34 -10.45
N THR A 57 -1.93 3.22 -11.64
CA THR A 57 -3.40 3.11 -11.80
C THR A 57 -3.85 1.74 -11.33
N GLN A 58 -3.19 0.68 -11.78
CA GLN A 58 -3.50 -0.68 -11.35
C GLN A 58 -3.30 -0.87 -9.84
N ALA A 59 -2.35 -0.15 -9.22
CA ALA A 59 -2.16 -0.17 -7.77
C ALA A 59 -3.38 0.37 -6.99
N VAL A 60 -4.11 1.35 -7.54
CA VAL A 60 -5.35 1.84 -6.95
C VAL A 60 -6.44 0.76 -7.05
N GLU A 61 -6.55 0.13 -8.22
CA GLU A 61 -7.52 -0.94 -8.48
C GLU A 61 -7.30 -2.18 -7.62
N GLN A 62 -6.05 -2.48 -7.27
CA GLN A 62 -5.65 -3.64 -6.46
C GLN A 62 -5.43 -3.30 -4.97
N ALA A 63 -5.82 -2.11 -4.53
CA ALA A 63 -5.76 -1.75 -3.12
C ALA A 63 -6.67 -2.68 -2.30
N ASP A 64 -6.17 -3.23 -1.19
CA ASP A 64 -6.97 -4.04 -0.26
C ASP A 64 -7.82 -3.12 0.62
N ALA A 65 -8.85 -2.54 0.01
CA ALA A 65 -9.73 -1.56 0.58
C ALA A 65 -11.17 -1.72 0.08
N PRO A 66 -12.18 -1.26 0.85
CA PRO A 66 -13.55 -1.23 0.37
C PRO A 66 -13.70 -0.36 -0.88
N ALA A 67 -14.68 -0.68 -1.74
CA ALA A 67 -14.93 0.02 -3.01
C ALA A 67 -15.01 1.55 -2.86
N TRP A 68 -15.71 2.06 -1.83
CA TRP A 68 -15.81 3.49 -1.58
C TRP A 68 -14.45 4.18 -1.39
N LEU A 69 -13.46 3.49 -0.82
CA LEU A 69 -12.13 4.05 -0.58
C LEU A 69 -11.27 3.96 -1.85
N ILE A 70 -11.46 2.91 -2.65
CA ILE A 70 -10.87 2.81 -4.00
C ILE A 70 -11.39 3.95 -4.89
N ASP A 71 -12.70 4.23 -4.84
CA ASP A 71 -13.29 5.35 -5.59
C ASP A 71 -12.70 6.70 -5.16
N GLN A 72 -12.45 6.89 -3.86
CA GLN A 72 -11.80 8.09 -3.35
C GLN A 72 -10.33 8.20 -3.80
N LEU A 73 -9.59 7.08 -3.82
CA LEU A 73 -8.24 7.04 -4.38
C LEU A 73 -8.23 7.40 -5.87
N ARG A 74 -9.19 6.88 -6.65
CA ARG A 74 -9.35 7.22 -8.07
C ARG A 74 -9.65 8.71 -8.25
N ALA A 75 -10.56 9.26 -7.44
CA ALA A 75 -10.93 10.67 -7.49
C ALA A 75 -9.74 11.59 -7.16
N ARG A 76 -9.03 11.34 -6.05
CA ARG A 76 -7.83 12.12 -5.69
C ARG A 76 -6.73 12.06 -6.75
N ARG A 77 -6.58 10.92 -7.41
CA ARG A 77 -5.63 10.78 -8.52
C ARG A 77 -5.99 11.65 -9.73
N ARG A 78 -7.27 11.92 -9.96
CA ARG A 78 -7.74 12.87 -10.98
C ARG A 78 -7.64 14.33 -10.54
N GLY A 79 -7.13 14.59 -9.33
CA GLY A 79 -7.02 15.93 -8.75
C GLY A 79 -8.30 16.40 -8.05
N GLU A 80 -9.27 15.52 -7.82
CA GLU A 80 -10.49 15.88 -7.11
C GLU A 80 -10.22 15.96 -5.59
N ASP A 81 -10.71 17.02 -4.96
CA ASP A 81 -10.64 17.18 -3.50
C ASP A 81 -11.82 16.45 -2.84
N ILE A 82 -11.58 15.24 -2.37
CA ILE A 82 -12.57 14.40 -1.70
C ILE A 82 -12.23 14.24 -0.22
N THR A 83 -13.19 14.61 0.64
CA THR A 83 -13.08 14.39 2.09
C THR A 83 -13.40 12.93 2.44
N SER A 84 -12.44 12.25 3.06
CA SER A 84 -12.59 10.89 3.58
C SER A 84 -12.86 10.88 5.08
N PRO A 85 -13.55 9.86 5.63
CA PRO A 85 -13.58 9.60 7.07
C PRO A 85 -12.17 9.21 7.56
N ARG A 86 -11.39 10.20 8.01
CA ARG A 86 -9.95 10.09 8.30
C ARG A 86 -9.60 8.88 9.15
N VAL A 87 -10.31 8.67 10.26
CA VAL A 87 -10.05 7.56 11.20
C VAL A 87 -10.32 6.19 10.56
N ARG A 88 -11.39 6.06 9.78
CA ARG A 88 -11.75 4.80 9.12
C ARG A 88 -10.73 4.46 8.02
N THR A 89 -10.36 5.45 7.21
CA THR A 89 -9.31 5.31 6.19
C THR A 89 -7.98 4.93 6.81
N ALA A 90 -7.56 5.62 7.87
CA ALA A 90 -6.33 5.35 8.61
C ALA A 90 -6.28 3.89 9.11
N LEU A 91 -7.37 3.43 9.74
CA LEU A 91 -7.45 2.07 10.27
C LEU A 91 -7.33 1.01 9.17
N ILE A 92 -8.00 1.21 8.04
CA ILE A 92 -7.96 0.29 6.89
C ILE A 92 -6.53 0.21 6.35
N ALA A 93 -5.94 1.36 6.02
CA ALA A 93 -4.60 1.45 5.44
C ALA A 93 -3.53 0.88 6.40
N TRP A 94 -3.62 1.20 7.69
CA TRP A 94 -2.69 0.69 8.70
C TRP A 94 -2.77 -0.82 8.86
N ARG A 95 -3.98 -1.40 8.89
CA ARG A 95 -4.16 -2.86 8.99
C ARG A 95 -3.65 -3.58 7.75
N ASP A 96 -3.86 -3.01 6.58
CA ASP A 96 -3.32 -3.56 5.33
C ASP A 96 -1.79 -3.58 5.35
N ALA A 97 -1.17 -2.46 5.71
CA ALA A 97 0.28 -2.35 5.78
C ALA A 97 0.91 -3.28 6.82
N ARG A 98 0.32 -3.37 8.01
CA ARG A 98 0.80 -4.31 9.04
C ARG A 98 0.80 -5.76 8.54
N ARG A 99 -0.28 -6.19 7.89
CA ARG A 99 -0.38 -7.57 7.38
C ARG A 99 0.64 -7.81 6.27
N THR A 100 0.76 -6.88 5.33
CA THR A 100 1.64 -7.02 4.16
C THR A 100 3.10 -7.03 4.57
N VAL A 101 3.50 -6.10 5.43
CA VAL A 101 4.87 -6.05 5.95
C VAL A 101 5.22 -7.30 6.75
N ALA A 102 4.30 -7.79 7.61
CA ALA A 102 4.53 -9.00 8.37
C ALA A 102 4.77 -10.21 7.46
N ARG A 103 3.97 -10.35 6.39
CA ARG A 103 4.14 -11.41 5.38
C ARG A 103 5.47 -11.29 4.63
N ALA A 104 5.80 -10.10 4.14
CA ALA A 104 7.06 -9.85 3.43
C ALA A 104 8.30 -10.18 4.27
N ARG A 105 8.25 -9.88 5.58
CA ARG A 105 9.34 -10.21 6.52
C ARG A 105 9.47 -11.71 6.82
N LEU A 106 8.38 -12.46 6.72
CA LEU A 106 8.38 -13.92 6.87
C LEU A 106 8.75 -14.64 5.56
N GLY A 107 8.96 -13.92 4.46
CA GLY A 107 9.19 -14.51 3.13
C GLY A 107 7.92 -15.12 2.52
N LEU A 108 6.74 -14.82 3.07
CA LEU A 108 5.46 -15.28 2.55
C LEU A 108 4.96 -14.24 1.56
N ALA A 109 4.96 -14.58 0.26
CA ALA A 109 4.36 -13.78 -0.81
C ALA A 109 2.86 -14.07 -0.91
#